data_AF-A0A7X8FW55-F1
#
_entry.id   AF-A0A7X8FW55-F1
#
_cell.length_a   1.000
_cell.length_b   1.000
_cell.length_c   1.000
_cell.angle_alpha   90.00
_cell.angle_beta   90.00
_cell.angle_gamma   90.00
#
_symmetry.space_group_name_H-M   'P 1'
#
loop_
_entity.id
_entity.type
_entity.pdbx_description
1 polymer ?
#
loop_
_entity_poly.entity_id
_entity_poly.type
_entity_poly.pdbx_seq_one_letter_code
_entity_poly.pdbx_strand_id
1 'polypeptide(L)'
;MHKTNILFIALAALVLLPLGAQSAGAAEPLAVERFALYIAANDGGEGRERLRYALSDARRLADTLNEVGGVESRNSMILADPDRKKIHNAFARFAKDIEQRRGKARRTEFILYYSGHSDENALLLGKETFSYSELKESLSLVPSDVHVVMLDSCFSGSFVRAKGGSRKQPFLMDDASEVKGHAYLSSSSAEESSQESDIIQASYFTHSLVTGLRGAADASGDRKVSLNELYHYAFNDTLSKTETSSFGPQHPSFNITMVGSGDLVLTDITNADSALIFPDDAEGRYFIRTVDGLLVSELNKVAGTALALAVPKGRYIITLVTPLATSQATITLEQNQHFVLGSSQFLGVPLAQGRPRGDAEPREVFEEITEWTPIVVGIVPSLTIPMEDTDNANISLGFFAAKNRNIRGVQASILGAYTENYIQGVQGSLLFNMNGGGFSGAQLNNLVNITYGGEARGAQLSGFLNFAGNRFQGIQGAGFLNVSTGPFNGFQAAGFINIATGPLDGVQAAGVINIANEVHGVQAGIVNIARNNTGVSLGLFNFILEGVLDPAVYLDTNGNFWVQYQGGTNLFYTTYQMGYDMNWTPGKDADSFFL
;
A
#
# COMPACT_ATOMS: atom_id res chain seq x y z
N MET A 1 -29.72 66.67 30.45
CA MET A 1 -30.97 65.92 30.74
C MET A 1 -30.59 64.45 30.92
N HIS A 2 -30.81 63.92 32.13
CA HIS A 2 -31.02 62.50 32.54
C HIS A 2 -30.01 61.42 32.09
N LYS A 3 -29.03 61.02 32.93
CA LYS A 3 -29.06 59.95 34.00
C LYS A 3 -28.79 58.55 33.38
N THR A 4 -27.82 57.69 33.78
CA THR A 4 -27.34 57.30 35.13
C THR A 4 -26.02 56.47 35.08
N ASN A 5 -25.18 56.65 36.12
CA ASN A 5 -24.05 55.89 36.75
C ASN A 5 -23.81 54.41 36.38
N ILE A 6 -22.59 53.85 36.46
CA ILE A 6 -21.88 53.28 37.65
C ILE A 6 -20.41 52.96 37.19
N LEU A 7 -19.31 53.48 37.76
CA LEU A 7 -18.61 53.27 39.05
C LEU A 7 -17.48 52.19 39.04
N PHE A 8 -16.26 52.63 39.41
CA PHE A 8 -15.06 51.92 39.93
C PHE A 8 -14.42 50.74 39.15
N ILE A 9 -13.17 50.94 38.68
CA ILE A 9 -12.13 49.91 38.79
C ILE A 9 -10.87 50.55 39.39
N ALA A 10 -10.46 50.00 40.53
CA ALA A 10 -9.33 50.42 41.32
C ALA A 10 -8.00 49.83 40.81
N LEU A 11 -6.96 50.64 40.97
CA LEU A 11 -5.55 50.34 40.86
C LEU A 11 -5.11 49.35 41.96
N ALA A 12 -4.49 48.22 41.59
CA ALA A 12 -3.59 47.49 42.49
C ALA A 12 -2.59 46.66 41.67
N ALA A 13 -1.37 47.17 41.61
CA ALA A 13 -0.19 46.42 41.21
C ALA A 13 0.06 45.30 42.24
N LEU A 14 0.13 44.06 41.77
CA LEU A 14 0.69 42.95 42.55
C LEU A 14 1.78 42.26 41.72
N VAL A 15 2.99 42.44 42.23
CA VAL A 15 4.22 41.65 42.05
C VAL A 15 3.95 40.22 41.58
N LEU A 16 4.40 39.89 40.36
CA LEU A 16 4.59 38.50 39.90
C LEU A 16 6.07 38.14 40.11
N LEU A 17 6.35 37.49 41.23
CA LEU A 17 7.57 36.70 41.42
C LEU A 17 7.55 35.51 40.45
N PRO A 18 8.66 35.17 39.77
CA PRO A 18 8.74 33.91 39.07
C PRO A 18 8.90 32.81 40.12
N LEU A 19 7.84 32.07 40.41
CA LEU A 19 7.97 30.76 41.02
C LEU A 19 8.73 29.88 40.02
N GLY A 20 10.01 29.67 40.28
CA GLY A 20 10.79 28.62 39.66
C GLY A 20 10.19 27.28 40.06
N ALA A 21 9.23 26.80 39.28
CA ALA A 21 8.93 25.38 39.21
C ALA A 21 10.15 24.71 38.59
N GLN A 22 11.06 24.23 39.43
CA GLN A 22 11.94 23.14 39.05
C GLN A 22 11.01 22.00 38.67
N SER A 23 10.83 21.78 37.36
CA SER A 23 10.40 20.49 36.86
C SER A 23 11.41 19.48 37.39
N ALA A 24 11.03 18.77 38.45
CA ALA A 24 11.67 17.51 38.78
C ALA A 24 11.64 16.71 37.48
N GLY A 25 12.82 16.50 36.89
CA GLY A 25 12.95 15.73 35.67
C GLY A 25 12.29 14.39 35.93
N ALA A 26 11.14 14.15 35.32
CA ALA A 26 10.71 12.80 35.06
C ALA A 26 11.90 12.17 34.35
N ALA A 27 12.55 11.21 35.00
CA ALA A 27 13.62 10.46 34.38
C ALA A 27 13.05 9.94 33.07
N GLU A 28 13.61 10.39 31.94
CA GLU A 28 13.33 9.83 30.63
C GLU A 28 13.32 8.31 30.78
N PRO A 29 12.23 7.61 30.41
CA PRO A 29 12.18 6.16 30.56
C PRO A 29 13.40 5.58 29.86
N LEU A 30 14.17 4.75 30.58
CA LEU A 30 15.42 4.22 30.08
C LEU A 30 15.17 3.61 28.69
N ALA A 31 15.96 4.02 27.70
CA ALA A 31 15.78 3.56 26.33
C ALA A 31 16.09 2.06 26.20
N VAL A 32 15.57 1.43 25.14
CA VAL A 32 16.05 0.12 24.70
C VAL A 32 17.39 0.34 24.02
N GLU A 33 18.45 -0.35 24.47
CA GLU A 33 19.78 -0.24 23.88
C GLU A 33 20.08 -1.48 23.03
N ARG A 34 20.39 -1.27 21.76
CA ARG A 34 20.58 -2.34 20.78
C ARG A 34 22.03 -2.42 20.32
N PHE A 35 22.51 -3.65 20.24
CA PHE A 35 23.85 -4.00 19.77
C PHE A 35 23.73 -4.97 18.62
N ALA A 36 24.53 -4.78 17.57
CA ALA A 36 24.45 -5.64 16.40
C ALA A 36 25.82 -6.07 15.87
N LEU A 37 25.96 -7.37 15.66
CA LEU A 37 27.10 -7.99 15.01
C LEU A 37 26.65 -8.58 13.67
N TYR A 38 27.24 -8.10 12.57
CA TYR A 38 26.99 -8.61 11.23
C TYR A 38 28.25 -9.33 10.74
N ILE A 39 28.10 -10.59 10.34
CA ILE A 39 29.17 -11.44 9.87
C ILE A 39 28.85 -11.81 8.43
N ALA A 40 29.75 -11.46 7.51
CA ALA A 40 29.62 -11.80 6.10
C ALA A 40 30.83 -12.60 5.64
N ALA A 41 30.60 -13.78 5.09
CA ALA A 41 31.64 -14.65 4.55
C ALA A 41 31.28 -15.07 3.11
N ASN A 42 31.97 -14.47 2.13
CA ASN A 42 31.77 -14.80 0.72
C ASN A 42 32.50 -16.10 0.33
N ASP A 43 33.62 -16.40 0.97
CA ASP A 43 34.42 -17.60 0.71
C ASP A 43 33.96 -18.77 1.60
N GLY A 44 33.39 -19.80 0.99
CA GLY A 44 32.96 -21.03 1.68
C GLY A 44 34.03 -22.11 1.78
N GLY A 45 35.24 -21.86 1.26
CA GLY A 45 36.34 -22.83 1.25
C GLY A 45 36.44 -23.66 -0.03
N GLU A 46 37.37 -24.63 -0.02
CA GLU A 46 37.69 -25.42 -1.22
C GLU A 46 36.48 -26.17 -1.77
N GLY A 47 36.31 -26.12 -3.09
CA GLY A 47 35.24 -26.81 -3.82
C GLY A 47 33.89 -26.08 -3.83
N ARG A 48 33.77 -24.88 -3.26
CA ARG A 48 32.54 -24.07 -3.27
C ARG A 48 32.70 -22.82 -4.12
N GLU A 49 31.60 -22.40 -4.75
CA GLU A 49 31.56 -21.12 -5.44
C GLU A 49 31.56 -19.97 -4.43
N ARG A 50 32.30 -18.91 -4.75
CA ARG A 50 32.36 -17.72 -3.90
C ARG A 50 31.08 -16.92 -4.07
N LEU A 51 30.42 -16.59 -2.96
CA LEU A 51 29.23 -15.73 -2.96
C LEU A 51 29.58 -14.32 -3.40
N ARG A 52 28.61 -13.64 -3.98
CA ARG A 52 28.78 -12.27 -4.48
C ARG A 52 28.24 -11.23 -3.51
N TYR A 53 27.18 -11.56 -2.76
CA TYR A 53 26.38 -10.53 -2.09
C TYR A 53 26.41 -10.53 -0.57
N ALA A 54 26.99 -11.52 0.11
CA ALA A 54 26.91 -11.65 1.58
C ALA A 54 27.35 -10.38 2.34
N LEU A 55 28.46 -9.74 1.91
CA LEU A 55 28.91 -8.48 2.52
C LEU A 55 27.98 -7.30 2.23
N SER A 56 27.40 -7.24 1.02
CA SER A 56 26.46 -6.19 0.64
C SER A 56 25.13 -6.33 1.38
N ASP A 57 24.74 -7.56 1.69
CA ASP A 57 23.53 -7.90 2.43
C ASP A 57 23.67 -7.55 3.92
N ALA A 58 24.81 -7.90 4.53
CA ALA A 58 25.17 -7.46 5.88
C ALA A 58 25.16 -5.93 6.02
N ARG A 59 25.68 -5.20 5.03
CA ARG A 59 25.65 -3.72 5.02
C ARG A 59 24.23 -3.18 4.93
N ARG A 60 23.42 -3.69 3.99
CA ARG A 60 22.02 -3.25 3.83
C ARG A 60 21.19 -3.46 5.10
N LEU A 61 21.38 -4.59 5.78
CA LEU A 61 20.71 -4.85 7.04
C LEU A 61 21.21 -3.93 8.16
N ALA A 62 22.54 -3.71 8.24
CA ALA A 62 23.13 -2.79 9.21
C ALA A 62 22.63 -1.35 9.02
N ASP A 63 22.57 -0.86 7.79
CA ASP A 63 22.07 0.48 7.45
C ASP A 63 20.59 0.60 7.82
N THR A 64 19.79 -0.42 7.52
CA THR A 64 18.35 -0.45 7.86
C THR A 64 18.11 -0.44 9.37
N LEU A 65 18.85 -1.26 10.12
CA LEU A 65 18.73 -1.30 11.59
C LEU A 65 19.31 -0.04 12.26
N ASN A 66 20.25 0.65 11.61
CA ASN A 66 20.74 1.95 12.06
C ASN A 66 19.69 3.05 11.84
N GLU A 67 19.03 3.04 10.69
CA GLU A 67 18.06 4.06 10.27
C GLU A 67 16.72 3.93 11.02
N VAL A 68 16.13 2.73 11.06
CA VAL A 68 14.78 2.51 11.62
C VAL A 68 14.74 1.49 12.76
N GLY A 69 15.84 0.78 12.98
CA GLY A 69 15.96 -0.24 14.03
C GLY A 69 16.61 0.26 15.32
N GLY A 70 16.95 1.54 15.46
CA GLY A 70 17.54 2.10 16.69
C GLY A 70 18.89 1.51 17.09
N VAL A 71 19.61 0.85 16.17
CA VAL A 71 20.98 0.36 16.42
C VAL A 71 21.96 1.49 16.13
N GLU A 72 22.53 2.10 17.16
CA GLU A 72 23.51 3.16 16.96
C GLU A 72 24.80 2.65 16.31
N SER A 73 25.43 3.44 15.45
CA SER A 73 26.63 3.03 14.69
C SER A 73 27.80 2.62 15.61
N ARG A 74 27.88 3.16 16.83
CA ARG A 74 28.89 2.78 17.84
C ARG A 74 28.66 1.40 18.45
N ASN A 75 27.42 0.92 18.43
CA ASN A 75 26.98 -0.37 18.95
C ASN A 75 26.82 -1.39 17.80
N SER A 76 27.33 -1.09 16.61
CA SER A 76 27.26 -1.93 15.41
C SER A 76 28.66 -2.32 14.95
N MET A 77 28.84 -3.57 14.50
CA MET A 77 30.09 -4.07 13.92
C MET A 77 29.82 -4.99 12.73
N ILE A 78 30.47 -4.73 11.61
CA ILE A 78 30.47 -5.60 10.42
C ILE A 78 31.83 -6.29 10.29
N LEU A 79 31.83 -7.61 10.20
CA LEU A 79 32.99 -8.45 9.92
C LEU A 79 32.89 -9.01 8.50
N ALA A 80 33.84 -8.63 7.63
CA ALA A 80 33.93 -9.11 6.26
C ALA A 80 35.00 -10.20 6.14
N ASP A 81 34.61 -11.36 5.61
CA ASP A 81 35.44 -12.56 5.48
C ASP A 81 36.30 -12.84 6.74
N PRO A 82 35.71 -12.89 7.95
CA PRO A 82 36.48 -13.03 9.19
C PRO A 82 37.00 -14.46 9.39
N ASP A 83 38.12 -14.56 10.10
CA ASP A 83 38.57 -15.81 10.71
C ASP A 83 37.84 -16.06 12.05
N ARG A 84 37.96 -17.29 12.56
CA ARG A 84 37.35 -17.72 13.83
C ARG A 84 37.76 -16.83 15.01
N LYS A 85 39.02 -16.37 15.04
CA LYS A 85 39.55 -15.53 16.13
C LYS A 85 38.89 -14.15 16.15
N LYS A 86 38.67 -13.54 14.99
CA LYS A 86 37.98 -12.25 14.86
C LYS A 86 36.55 -12.32 15.36
N ILE A 87 35.83 -13.40 15.07
CA ILE A 87 34.46 -13.61 15.56
C ILE A 87 34.44 -13.68 17.09
N HIS A 88 35.33 -14.48 17.69
CA HIS A 88 35.47 -14.55 19.15
C HIS A 88 35.78 -13.20 19.80
N ASN A 89 36.71 -12.45 19.22
CA ASN A 89 37.05 -11.12 19.71
C ASN A 89 35.86 -10.15 19.64
N ALA A 90 35.01 -10.27 18.62
CA ALA A 90 33.81 -9.45 18.49
C ALA A 90 32.77 -9.80 19.56
N PHE A 91 32.48 -11.09 19.77
CA PHE A 91 31.60 -11.52 20.87
C PHE A 91 32.12 -11.05 22.24
N ALA A 92 33.41 -11.22 22.52
CA ALA A 92 34.01 -10.78 23.77
C ALA A 92 33.91 -9.25 23.97
N ARG A 93 34.06 -8.48 22.88
CA ARG A 93 33.88 -7.03 22.91
C ARG A 93 32.42 -6.66 23.23
N PHE A 94 31.45 -7.23 22.52
CA PHE A 94 30.03 -6.96 22.78
C PHE A 94 29.59 -7.39 24.18
N ALA A 95 30.06 -8.54 24.67
CA ALA A 95 29.79 -8.98 26.03
C ALA A 95 30.28 -7.95 27.06
N LYS A 96 31.48 -7.41 26.88
CA LYS A 96 32.03 -6.34 27.73
C LYS A 96 31.23 -5.04 27.62
N ASP A 97 30.89 -4.63 26.40
CA ASP A 97 30.16 -3.38 26.14
C ASP A 97 28.74 -3.43 26.74
N ILE A 98 28.03 -4.56 26.60
CA ILE A 98 26.69 -4.77 27.16
C ILE A 98 26.73 -4.85 28.70
N GLU A 99 27.70 -5.55 29.29
CA GLU A 99 27.83 -5.64 30.75
C GLU A 99 28.06 -4.25 31.39
N GLN A 100 28.78 -3.35 30.70
CA GLN A 100 28.98 -1.97 31.17
C GLN A 100 27.71 -1.10 31.15
N ARG A 101 26.70 -1.52 30.38
CA ARG A 101 25.39 -0.86 30.22
C ARG A 101 24.29 -1.48 31.07
N ARG A 102 24.56 -2.62 31.71
CA ARG A 102 23.62 -3.30 32.60
C ARG A 102 23.13 -2.35 33.70
N GLY A 103 21.80 -2.22 33.84
CA GLY A 103 21.15 -1.32 34.78
C GLY A 103 21.11 0.17 34.37
N LYS A 104 21.61 0.53 33.18
CA LYS A 104 21.52 1.89 32.59
C LYS A 104 20.57 1.97 31.40
N ALA A 105 20.01 0.85 30.97
CA ALA A 105 19.02 0.75 29.90
C ALA A 105 17.82 -0.06 30.42
N ARG A 106 16.61 0.16 29.88
CA ARG A 106 15.41 -0.59 30.26
C ARG A 106 15.47 -2.03 29.78
N ARG A 107 16.06 -2.23 28.60
CA ARG A 107 16.25 -3.53 27.97
C ARG A 107 17.45 -3.46 27.04
N THR A 108 18.24 -4.52 27.02
CA THR A 108 19.36 -4.69 26.09
C THR A 108 19.03 -5.78 25.07
N GLU A 109 19.26 -5.50 23.79
CA GLU A 109 19.02 -6.44 22.70
C GLU A 109 20.31 -6.65 21.92
N PHE A 110 20.67 -7.91 21.68
CA PHE A 110 21.80 -8.27 20.85
C PHE A 110 21.30 -8.95 19.57
N ILE A 111 21.61 -8.32 18.44
CA ILE A 111 21.26 -8.79 17.10
C ILE A 111 22.50 -9.39 16.47
N LEU A 112 22.43 -10.65 16.07
CA LEU A 112 23.45 -11.31 15.27
C LEU A 112 22.89 -11.57 13.88
N TYR A 113 23.61 -11.16 12.85
CA TYR A 113 23.33 -11.53 11.48
C TYR A 113 24.53 -12.25 10.87
N TYR A 114 24.30 -13.38 10.24
CA TYR A 114 25.30 -14.09 9.44
C TYR A 114 24.79 -14.23 8.01
N SER A 115 25.64 -13.93 7.02
CA SER A 115 25.41 -14.30 5.63
C SER A 115 26.66 -14.99 5.09
N GLY A 116 26.47 -16.17 4.52
CA GLY A 116 27.58 -16.97 4.03
C GLY A 116 27.23 -18.43 3.82
N HIS A 117 28.25 -19.23 3.55
CA HIS A 117 28.09 -20.67 3.44
C HIS A 117 27.96 -21.34 4.82
N SER A 118 27.20 -22.42 4.88
CA SER A 118 27.07 -23.28 6.07
C SER A 118 26.93 -24.74 5.65
N ASP A 119 27.16 -25.64 6.59
CA ASP A 119 26.82 -27.05 6.48
C ASP A 119 25.95 -27.50 7.66
N GLU A 120 25.82 -28.82 7.86
CA GLU A 120 25.02 -29.42 8.94
C GLU A 120 25.51 -29.09 10.36
N ASN A 121 26.76 -28.63 10.50
CA ASN A 121 27.49 -28.53 11.77
C ASN A 121 28.11 -27.16 12.03
N ALA A 122 28.40 -26.36 10.99
CA ALA A 122 29.14 -25.12 11.13
C ALA A 122 28.81 -24.06 10.07
N LEU A 123 29.14 -22.81 10.42
CA LEU A 123 29.32 -21.71 9.49
C LEU A 123 30.71 -21.86 8.84
N LEU A 124 30.81 -21.64 7.53
CA LEU A 124 32.04 -21.82 6.76
C LEU A 124 32.73 -20.47 6.52
N LEU A 125 34.00 -20.36 6.89
CA LEU A 125 34.80 -19.13 6.90
C LEU A 125 36.07 -19.31 6.03
N GLY A 126 35.88 -19.72 4.78
CA GLY A 126 36.97 -20.07 3.88
C GLY A 126 37.72 -21.32 4.33
N LYS A 127 38.88 -21.13 4.98
CA LYS A 127 39.74 -22.25 5.44
C LYS A 127 39.37 -22.75 6.85
N GLU A 128 38.55 -22.00 7.56
CA GLU A 128 38.13 -22.31 8.92
C GLU A 128 36.62 -22.53 8.98
N THR A 129 36.16 -23.17 10.05
CA THR A 129 34.74 -23.33 10.34
C THR A 129 34.42 -22.84 11.74
N PHE A 130 33.20 -22.39 11.94
CA PHE A 130 32.68 -21.93 13.23
C PHE A 130 31.43 -22.73 13.58
N SER A 131 31.58 -23.68 14.51
CA SER A 131 30.53 -24.67 14.78
C SER A 131 29.28 -24.04 15.39
N TYR A 132 28.10 -24.62 15.15
CA TYR A 132 26.86 -24.16 15.78
C TYR A 132 26.87 -24.26 17.32
N SER A 133 27.58 -25.26 17.87
CA SER A 133 27.81 -25.36 19.32
C SER A 133 28.62 -24.19 19.85
N GLU A 134 29.67 -23.80 19.12
CA GLU A 134 30.53 -22.67 19.48
C GLU A 134 29.81 -21.33 19.30
N LEU A 135 28.96 -21.20 18.29
CA LEU A 135 28.07 -20.06 18.12
C LEU A 135 27.10 -19.92 19.30
N LYS A 136 26.47 -21.02 19.70
CA LYS A 136 25.55 -21.03 20.84
C LYS A 136 26.25 -20.72 22.16
N GLU A 137 27.46 -21.24 22.35
CA GLU A 137 28.31 -20.91 23.50
C GLU A 137 28.63 -19.41 23.51
N SER A 138 29.10 -18.87 22.38
CA SER A 138 29.45 -17.45 22.22
C SER A 138 28.26 -16.52 22.48
N LEU A 139 27.07 -16.88 21.98
CA LEU A 139 25.82 -16.17 22.25
C LEU A 139 25.46 -16.19 23.74
N SER A 140 25.61 -17.34 24.41
CA SER A 140 25.27 -17.45 25.83
C SER A 140 26.17 -16.64 26.77
N LEU A 141 27.35 -16.25 26.29
CA LEU A 141 28.28 -15.34 26.99
C LEU A 141 27.94 -13.85 26.81
N VAL A 142 27.03 -13.49 25.90
CA VAL A 142 26.59 -12.10 25.70
C VAL A 142 25.42 -11.78 26.65
N PRO A 143 25.61 -10.89 27.66
CA PRO A 143 24.66 -10.71 28.76
C PRO A 143 23.53 -9.73 28.44
N SER A 144 22.83 -9.93 27.32
CA SER A 144 21.65 -9.12 26.94
C SER A 144 20.33 -9.81 27.28
N ASP A 145 19.26 -9.02 27.43
CA ASP A 145 17.91 -9.53 27.75
C ASP A 145 17.28 -10.33 26.60
N VAL A 146 17.55 -9.90 25.35
CA VAL A 146 17.01 -10.52 24.13
C VAL A 146 18.14 -10.79 23.13
N HIS A 147 18.15 -11.99 22.55
CA HIS A 147 18.96 -12.33 21.38
C HIS A 147 18.09 -12.48 20.14
N VAL A 148 18.43 -11.76 19.06
CA VAL A 148 17.82 -11.97 17.74
C VAL A 148 18.92 -12.42 16.80
N VAL A 149 18.82 -13.64 16.30
CA VAL A 149 19.85 -14.26 15.47
C VAL A 149 19.24 -14.58 14.11
N MET A 150 19.82 -14.00 13.06
CA MET A 150 19.37 -14.13 11.68
C MET A 150 20.48 -14.79 10.86
N LEU A 151 20.21 -15.97 10.32
CA LEU A 151 21.18 -16.77 9.56
C LEU A 151 20.72 -16.85 8.09
N ASP A 152 21.40 -16.12 7.22
CA ASP A 152 21.26 -16.17 5.77
C ASP A 152 22.24 -17.18 5.17
N SER A 153 21.99 -18.45 5.49
CA SER A 153 22.77 -19.61 5.10
C SER A 153 21.90 -20.85 5.21
N CYS A 154 22.23 -21.94 4.49
CA CYS A 154 21.49 -23.19 4.60
C CYS A 154 21.35 -23.61 6.07
N PHE A 155 20.13 -23.75 6.54
CA PHE A 155 19.91 -24.07 7.95
C PHE A 155 20.19 -25.53 8.20
N SER A 156 20.85 -25.87 9.30
CA SER A 156 20.89 -27.25 9.77
C SER A 156 19.99 -27.38 10.99
N GLY A 157 18.97 -28.24 10.91
CA GLY A 157 18.00 -28.49 12.00
C GLY A 157 18.60 -28.88 13.37
N SER A 158 19.93 -29.06 13.44
CA SER A 158 20.74 -29.27 14.64
C SER A 158 20.83 -28.04 15.57
N PHE A 159 20.72 -26.80 15.07
CA PHE A 159 20.92 -25.58 15.87
C PHE A 159 19.78 -25.28 16.86
N VAL A 160 18.53 -25.55 16.47
CA VAL A 160 17.31 -25.19 17.24
C VAL A 160 16.80 -26.32 18.16
N ARG A 161 17.16 -27.58 17.92
CA ARG A 161 16.68 -28.70 18.75
C ARG A 161 17.37 -28.73 20.13
N ALA A 162 16.72 -28.18 21.14
CA ALA A 162 17.05 -28.45 22.54
C ALA A 162 16.54 -29.86 22.94
N LYS A 163 17.45 -30.77 23.33
CA LYS A 163 17.08 -32.00 24.04
C LYS A 163 16.83 -31.65 25.51
N GLY A 164 15.55 -31.59 25.89
CA GLY A 164 15.11 -31.57 27.29
C GLY A 164 14.93 -30.18 27.89
N GLY A 165 13.67 -29.82 28.19
CA GLY A 165 13.32 -28.65 28.99
C GLY A 165 12.03 -28.92 29.76
N SER A 166 12.06 -28.80 31.08
CA SER A 166 10.92 -28.94 31.98
C SER A 166 10.09 -27.64 32.02
N ARG A 167 8.76 -27.76 31.96
CA ARG A 167 7.84 -26.63 32.19
C ARG A 167 8.04 -26.08 33.61
N LYS A 168 8.41 -24.81 33.75
CA LYS A 168 8.13 -24.03 34.98
C LYS A 168 6.90 -23.16 34.76
N GLN A 169 6.01 -23.16 35.74
CA GLN A 169 4.73 -22.44 35.67
C GLN A 169 4.94 -20.91 35.66
N PRO A 170 4.08 -20.15 34.95
CA PRO A 170 4.12 -18.69 34.96
C PRO A 170 3.64 -18.18 36.33
N PHE A 171 4.46 -17.36 36.99
CA PHE A 171 4.05 -16.63 38.18
C PHE A 171 3.46 -15.28 37.72
N LEU A 172 2.25 -14.97 38.19
CA LEU A 172 1.61 -13.67 38.04
C LEU A 172 2.26 -12.68 39.01
N MET A 173 2.75 -11.53 38.52
CA MET A 173 2.65 -10.23 39.19
C MET A 173 3.17 -9.09 38.29
N ASP A 174 2.40 -8.01 38.27
CA ASP A 174 2.60 -6.75 37.55
C ASP A 174 3.91 -6.03 37.91
N ASP A 175 4.73 -5.70 36.91
CA ASP A 175 5.00 -4.34 36.43
C ASP A 175 6.07 -4.42 35.31
N ALA A 176 5.77 -3.78 34.17
CA ALA A 176 6.58 -3.65 32.95
C ALA A 176 6.81 -4.92 32.08
N SER A 177 6.39 -4.81 30.82
CA SER A 177 6.54 -5.74 29.69
C SER A 177 8.00 -5.98 29.26
N GLU A 178 8.81 -6.60 30.11
CA GLU A 178 10.17 -7.02 29.77
C GLU A 178 10.15 -8.39 29.07
N VAL A 179 10.13 -8.36 27.74
CA VAL A 179 10.37 -9.55 26.92
C VAL A 179 11.84 -9.99 27.08
N LYS A 180 12.08 -11.23 27.50
CA LYS A 180 13.42 -11.87 27.62
C LYS A 180 13.46 -13.17 26.85
N GLY A 181 14.59 -13.50 26.23
CA GLY A 181 14.76 -14.77 25.53
C GLY A 181 15.53 -14.68 24.22
N HIS A 182 15.26 -15.60 23.30
CA HIS A 182 15.93 -15.65 22.00
C HIS A 182 14.96 -15.92 20.84
N ALA A 183 15.32 -15.37 19.69
CA ALA A 183 14.68 -15.57 18.41
C ALA A 183 15.73 -15.98 17.38
N TYR A 184 15.49 -17.09 16.68
CA TYR A 184 16.33 -17.59 15.61
C TYR A 184 15.54 -17.59 14.31
N LEU A 185 16.04 -16.88 13.30
CA LEU A 185 15.53 -16.86 11.94
C LEU A 185 16.59 -17.47 11.03
N SER A 186 16.18 -18.37 10.13
CA SER A 186 17.06 -18.88 9.08
C SER A 186 16.44 -18.71 7.71
N SER A 187 17.29 -18.54 6.70
CA SER A 187 16.88 -18.34 5.31
C SER A 187 16.20 -19.54 4.68
N SER A 188 16.54 -20.77 5.07
CA SER A 188 15.93 -21.99 4.55
C SER A 188 15.65 -23.03 5.64
N SER A 189 14.92 -24.10 5.28
CA SER A 189 14.79 -25.32 6.08
C SER A 189 16.02 -26.24 5.92
N ALA A 190 16.05 -27.36 6.64
CA ALA A 190 17.22 -28.25 6.66
C ALA A 190 17.46 -28.99 5.33
N GLU A 191 16.41 -29.12 4.54
CA GLU A 191 16.41 -29.86 3.28
C GLU A 191 16.45 -28.92 2.05
N GLU A 192 16.56 -27.61 2.27
CA GLU A 192 16.46 -26.58 1.23
C GLU A 192 17.69 -25.67 1.15
N SER A 193 18.00 -25.25 -0.07
CA SER A 193 19.13 -24.37 -0.34
C SER A 193 18.76 -22.90 -0.13
N SER A 194 19.68 -22.13 0.46
CA SER A 194 19.61 -20.67 0.47
C SER A 194 20.18 -20.10 -0.83
N GLN A 195 19.54 -19.07 -1.39
CA GLN A 195 19.80 -18.60 -2.75
C GLN A 195 20.14 -17.10 -2.81
N GLU A 196 21.07 -16.74 -3.72
CA GLU A 196 21.36 -15.35 -4.12
C GLU A 196 21.00 -15.11 -5.60
N SER A 197 20.73 -13.85 -5.96
CA SER A 197 20.32 -13.49 -7.32
C SER A 197 21.00 -12.21 -7.80
N ASP A 198 21.56 -12.29 -9.01
CA ASP A 198 22.19 -11.16 -9.70
C ASP A 198 21.17 -10.07 -10.08
N ILE A 199 19.88 -10.43 -10.22
CA ILE A 199 18.81 -9.50 -10.61
C ILE A 199 18.45 -8.58 -9.43
N ILE A 200 18.33 -9.14 -8.23
CA ILE A 200 18.11 -8.37 -6.99
C ILE A 200 19.42 -7.89 -6.35
N GLN A 201 20.55 -8.41 -6.85
CA GLN A 201 21.90 -8.21 -6.33
C GLN A 201 22.03 -8.54 -4.84
N ALA A 202 21.33 -9.55 -4.35
CA ALA A 202 21.21 -9.90 -2.92
C ALA A 202 20.77 -11.35 -2.76
N SER A 203 20.83 -11.88 -1.54
CA SER A 203 20.06 -13.07 -1.19
C SER A 203 18.56 -12.78 -1.14
N TYR A 204 17.74 -13.75 -1.53
CA TYR A 204 16.28 -13.58 -1.49
C TYR A 204 15.79 -13.32 -0.06
N PHE A 205 16.30 -14.09 0.91
CA PHE A 205 15.90 -13.95 2.31
C PHE A 205 16.30 -12.60 2.90
N THR A 206 17.55 -12.17 2.72
CA THR A 206 17.99 -10.87 3.27
C THR A 206 17.28 -9.71 2.60
N HIS A 207 17.03 -9.79 1.29
CA HIS A 207 16.23 -8.79 0.60
C HIS A 207 14.81 -8.67 1.18
N SER A 208 14.15 -9.81 1.44
CA SER A 208 12.83 -9.84 2.08
C SER A 208 12.87 -9.29 3.50
N LEU A 209 13.88 -9.63 4.30
CA LEU A 209 14.07 -9.10 5.66
C LEU A 209 14.25 -7.57 5.66
N VAL A 210 15.14 -7.05 4.82
CA VAL A 210 15.40 -5.61 4.73
C VAL A 210 14.14 -4.86 4.29
N THR A 211 13.43 -5.38 3.30
CA THR A 211 12.18 -4.77 2.83
C THR A 211 11.10 -4.78 3.92
N GLY A 212 10.97 -5.91 4.63
CA GLY A 212 10.05 -6.05 5.76
C GLY A 212 10.37 -5.07 6.90
N LEU A 213 11.64 -5.01 7.34
CA LEU A 213 12.12 -4.09 8.39
C LEU A 213 11.92 -2.62 8.04
N ARG A 214 11.95 -2.26 6.74
CA ARG A 214 11.65 -0.91 6.27
C ARG A 214 10.16 -0.57 6.32
N GLY A 215 9.28 -1.49 6.67
CA GLY A 215 7.86 -1.24 6.91
C GLY A 215 6.93 -2.07 6.05
N ALA A 216 7.42 -2.79 5.03
CA ALA A 216 6.55 -3.64 4.21
C ALA A 216 5.89 -4.79 4.99
N ALA A 217 6.45 -5.14 6.15
CA ALA A 217 5.91 -6.16 7.04
C ALA A 217 4.87 -5.62 8.05
N ASP A 218 4.65 -4.30 8.14
CA ASP A 218 3.67 -3.69 9.05
C ASP A 218 2.24 -4.02 8.60
N ALA A 219 1.75 -5.19 9.02
CA ALA A 219 0.42 -5.68 8.71
C ALA A 219 -0.63 -5.05 9.63
N SER A 220 -0.21 -4.59 10.82
CA SER A 220 -1.08 -3.94 11.81
C SER A 220 -1.42 -2.48 11.47
N GLY A 221 -0.58 -1.81 10.67
CA GLY A 221 -0.71 -0.40 10.30
C GLY A 221 -0.28 0.57 11.41
N ASP A 222 0.42 0.09 12.44
CA ASP A 222 0.85 0.92 13.58
C ASP A 222 2.21 1.61 13.37
N ARG A 223 2.79 1.48 12.17
CA ARG A 223 4.11 1.98 11.75
C ARG A 223 5.28 1.35 12.47
N LYS A 224 5.07 0.20 13.11
CA LYS A 224 6.12 -0.61 13.72
C LYS A 224 6.14 -1.96 13.03
N VAL A 225 7.31 -2.61 13.08
CA VAL A 225 7.44 -3.97 12.58
C VAL A 225 7.87 -4.85 13.73
N SER A 226 6.98 -5.74 14.14
CA SER A 226 7.29 -6.80 15.09
C SER A 226 8.11 -7.92 14.45
N LEU A 227 8.78 -8.70 15.30
CA LEU A 227 9.50 -9.91 14.90
C LEU A 227 8.60 -10.92 14.19
N ASN A 228 7.34 -11.06 14.65
CA ASN A 228 6.38 -11.98 14.04
C ASN A 228 5.94 -11.51 12.65
N GLU A 229 5.60 -10.23 12.52
CA GLU A 229 5.29 -9.60 11.23
C GLU A 229 6.44 -9.74 10.24
N LEU A 230 7.66 -9.42 10.68
CA LEU A 230 8.86 -9.58 9.86
C LEU A 230 9.03 -11.00 9.37
N TYR A 231 8.85 -12.00 10.26
CA TYR A 231 8.95 -13.40 9.87
C TYR A 231 7.89 -13.77 8.83
N HIS A 232 6.62 -13.44 9.05
CA HIS A 232 5.55 -13.77 8.12
C HIS A 232 5.75 -13.12 6.75
N TYR A 233 6.19 -11.85 6.73
CA TYR A 233 6.54 -11.17 5.48
C TYR A 233 7.72 -11.85 4.79
N ALA A 234 8.83 -12.05 5.50
CA ALA A 234 10.04 -12.62 4.94
C ALA A 234 9.84 -14.05 4.43
N PHE A 235 9.02 -14.84 5.12
CA PHE A 235 8.63 -16.18 4.70
C PHE A 235 7.88 -16.15 3.36
N ASN A 236 6.78 -15.38 3.29
CA ASN A 236 5.92 -15.34 2.11
C ASN A 236 6.64 -14.72 0.90
N ASP A 237 7.39 -13.63 1.09
CA ASP A 237 8.09 -12.96 0.00
C ASP A 237 9.22 -13.84 -0.56
N THR A 238 10.02 -14.47 0.32
CA THR A 238 11.11 -15.38 -0.08
C THR A 238 10.57 -16.59 -0.83
N LEU A 239 9.49 -17.22 -0.31
CA LEU A 239 8.86 -18.36 -0.96
C LEU A 239 8.35 -17.97 -2.35
N SER A 240 7.57 -16.89 -2.45
CA SER A 240 6.98 -16.45 -3.73
C SER A 240 8.03 -16.16 -4.82
N LYS A 241 9.23 -15.73 -4.43
CA LYS A 241 10.34 -15.43 -5.34
C LYS A 241 11.16 -16.66 -5.73
N THR A 242 11.11 -17.73 -4.93
CA THR A 242 11.96 -18.93 -5.10
C THR A 242 11.19 -20.15 -5.61
N GLU A 243 9.85 -20.16 -5.54
CA GLU A 243 8.97 -21.24 -6.03
C GLU A 243 9.27 -21.72 -7.46
N THR A 244 9.69 -20.81 -8.33
CA THR A 244 10.01 -21.09 -9.74
C THR A 244 11.51 -21.06 -10.05
N SER A 245 12.35 -20.94 -9.03
CA SER A 245 13.81 -20.95 -9.19
C SER A 245 14.33 -22.33 -9.59
N SER A 246 15.49 -22.37 -10.23
CA SER A 246 16.15 -23.64 -10.61
C SER A 246 16.59 -24.49 -9.41
N PHE A 247 16.65 -23.91 -8.21
CA PHE A 247 17.03 -24.60 -6.97
C PHE A 247 15.81 -25.01 -6.13
N GLY A 248 14.59 -24.71 -6.58
CA GLY A 248 13.34 -25.01 -5.89
C GLY A 248 12.92 -23.94 -4.87
N PRO A 249 11.78 -24.15 -4.21
CA PRO A 249 11.28 -23.23 -3.19
C PRO A 249 12.23 -23.16 -1.98
N GLN A 250 12.26 -22.00 -1.36
CA GLN A 250 13.02 -21.74 -0.14
C GLN A 250 12.06 -21.30 0.96
N HIS A 251 11.97 -22.07 2.04
CA HIS A 251 11.14 -21.77 3.21
C HIS A 251 12.00 -21.30 4.38
N PRO A 252 12.00 -20.00 4.72
CA PRO A 252 12.62 -19.53 5.94
C PRO A 252 12.09 -20.24 7.17
N SER A 253 12.94 -20.49 8.17
CA SER A 253 12.53 -21.12 9.42
C SER A 253 12.62 -20.13 10.57
N PHE A 254 11.74 -20.28 11.56
CA PHE A 254 11.69 -19.40 12.72
C PHE A 254 11.45 -20.18 14.00
N ASN A 255 12.23 -19.85 15.03
CA ASN A 255 12.07 -20.37 16.36
C ASN A 255 12.19 -19.24 17.39
N ILE A 256 11.18 -19.13 18.25
CA ILE A 256 11.13 -18.12 19.31
C ILE A 256 10.95 -18.81 20.66
N THR A 257 11.81 -18.47 21.62
CA THR A 257 11.64 -18.81 23.03
C THR A 257 11.74 -17.51 23.81
N MET A 258 10.59 -16.87 24.03
CA MET A 258 10.48 -15.58 24.72
C MET A 258 9.56 -15.71 25.94
N VAL A 259 9.87 -14.98 26.99
CA VAL A 259 9.08 -14.86 28.22
C VAL A 259 8.74 -13.38 28.42
N GLY A 260 7.47 -13.07 28.65
CA GLY A 260 6.97 -11.70 28.78
C GLY A 260 5.64 -11.51 28.04
N SER A 261 5.05 -10.32 28.15
CA SER A 261 3.85 -9.92 27.40
C SER A 261 4.20 -8.90 26.32
N GLY A 262 3.67 -9.10 25.11
CA GLY A 262 3.86 -8.22 23.95
C GLY A 262 4.88 -8.74 22.93
N ASP A 263 4.74 -8.28 21.69
CA ASP A 263 5.63 -8.65 20.58
C ASP A 263 6.93 -7.84 20.59
N LEU A 264 8.03 -8.46 20.15
CA LEU A 264 9.32 -7.79 20.01
C LEU A 264 9.30 -6.88 18.78
N VAL A 265 9.08 -5.59 18.97
CA VAL A 265 9.20 -4.57 17.91
C VAL A 265 10.66 -4.43 17.50
N LEU A 266 10.98 -4.63 16.23
CA LEU A 266 12.33 -4.53 15.68
C LEU A 266 12.60 -3.16 15.06
N THR A 267 11.65 -2.58 14.35
CA THR A 267 11.79 -1.26 13.73
C THR A 267 10.57 -0.39 14.00
N ASP A 268 10.80 0.92 14.02
CA ASP A 268 9.77 1.94 14.15
C ASP A 268 9.95 2.95 13.02
N ILE A 269 9.03 2.92 12.06
CA ILE A 269 9.08 3.71 10.85
C ILE A 269 8.84 5.20 11.15
N THR A 270 8.27 5.54 12.31
CA THR A 270 8.10 6.93 12.73
C THR A 270 9.41 7.66 13.01
N ASN A 271 10.48 6.90 13.28
CA ASN A 271 11.83 7.45 13.49
C ASN A 271 12.63 7.60 12.18
N ALA A 272 12.08 7.15 11.04
CA ALA A 272 12.77 7.25 9.76
C ALA A 272 12.95 8.72 9.36
N ASP A 273 14.14 9.06 8.84
CA ASP A 273 14.39 10.38 8.27
C ASP A 273 13.44 10.68 7.10
N SER A 274 13.01 9.67 6.35
CA SER A 274 12.05 9.87 5.27
C SER A 274 11.30 8.58 4.94
N ALA A 275 10.09 8.72 4.41
CA ALA A 275 9.23 7.58 4.11
C ALA A 275 8.36 7.79 2.86
N LEU A 276 8.11 6.70 2.15
CA LEU A 276 7.09 6.60 1.11
C LEU A 276 5.81 6.06 1.72
N ILE A 277 4.71 6.78 1.53
CA ILE A 277 3.39 6.40 2.02
C ILE A 277 2.57 5.91 0.85
N PHE A 278 2.25 4.62 0.84
CA PHE A 278 1.32 4.00 -0.11
C PHE A 278 -0.08 4.12 0.49
N PRO A 279 -1.02 4.80 -0.19
CA PRO A 279 -2.38 4.95 0.32
C PRO A 279 -3.13 3.61 0.39
N ASP A 280 -4.27 3.59 1.06
CA ASP A 280 -5.12 2.41 1.24
C ASP A 280 -5.70 1.90 -0.09
N ASP A 281 -6.02 2.82 -1.02
CA ASP A 281 -6.48 2.53 -2.37
C ASP A 281 -5.38 2.04 -3.33
N ALA A 282 -4.10 2.11 -2.93
CA ALA A 282 -3.00 1.60 -3.72
C ALA A 282 -2.98 0.06 -3.73
N GLU A 283 -2.77 -0.51 -4.91
CA GLU A 283 -2.60 -1.95 -5.12
C GLU A 283 -1.53 -2.22 -6.18
N GLY A 284 -1.00 -3.44 -6.20
CA GLY A 284 -0.05 -3.91 -7.20
C GLY A 284 1.38 -4.05 -6.68
N ARG A 285 2.28 -4.42 -7.59
CA ARG A 285 3.69 -4.66 -7.26
C ARG A 285 4.53 -3.43 -7.54
N TYR A 286 5.17 -2.91 -6.50
CA TYR A 286 6.00 -1.72 -6.57
C TYR A 286 7.47 -2.12 -6.54
N PHE A 287 8.24 -1.55 -7.46
CA PHE A 287 9.68 -1.67 -7.47
C PHE A 287 10.31 -0.29 -7.34
N ILE A 288 11.10 -0.08 -6.30
CA ILE A 288 11.71 1.21 -5.98
C ILE A 288 13.18 1.13 -6.32
N ARG A 289 13.62 1.88 -7.33
CA ARG A 289 15.02 1.95 -7.76
C ARG A 289 15.60 3.33 -7.54
N THR A 290 16.89 3.40 -7.26
CA THR A 290 17.62 4.67 -7.41
C THR A 290 17.68 5.07 -8.89
N VAL A 291 18.00 6.33 -9.18
CA VAL A 291 18.24 6.78 -10.56
C VAL A 291 19.36 6.03 -11.27
N ASP A 292 20.29 5.42 -10.53
CA ASP A 292 21.37 4.58 -11.06
C ASP A 292 20.93 3.14 -11.32
N GLY A 293 19.65 2.82 -11.11
CA GLY A 293 19.05 1.51 -11.38
C GLY A 293 19.14 0.49 -10.24
N LEU A 294 19.75 0.86 -9.10
CA LEU A 294 19.86 -0.05 -7.94
C LEU A 294 18.47 -0.28 -7.32
N LEU A 295 18.06 -1.55 -7.20
CA LEU A 295 16.82 -1.94 -6.53
C LEU A 295 16.96 -1.75 -5.01
N VAL A 296 16.17 -0.83 -4.46
CA VAL A 296 16.15 -0.50 -3.03
C VAL A 296 15.16 -1.38 -2.29
N SER A 297 13.95 -1.52 -2.84
CA SER A 297 12.89 -2.35 -2.27
C SER A 297 11.89 -2.77 -3.34
N GLU A 298 11.34 -3.96 -3.18
CA GLU A 298 10.23 -4.48 -3.98
C GLU A 298 9.15 -4.98 -3.02
N LEU A 299 7.91 -4.51 -3.17
CA LEU A 299 6.80 -4.94 -2.33
C LEU A 299 5.53 -5.14 -3.14
N ASN A 300 4.71 -6.07 -2.71
CA ASN A 300 3.37 -6.28 -3.25
C ASN A 300 2.35 -5.63 -2.31
N LYS A 301 1.75 -4.52 -2.75
CA LYS A 301 0.75 -3.78 -1.98
C LYS A 301 -0.64 -4.31 -2.32
N VAL A 302 -1.40 -4.66 -1.28
CA VAL A 302 -2.82 -5.01 -1.39
C VAL A 302 -3.65 -3.82 -0.91
N ALA A 303 -4.79 -3.55 -1.56
CA ALA A 303 -5.70 -2.48 -1.15
C ALA A 303 -6.29 -2.74 0.25
N GLY A 304 -6.68 -1.68 0.95
CA GLY A 304 -7.39 -1.71 2.24
C GLY A 304 -6.62 -1.10 3.42
N THR A 305 -5.28 -1.19 3.43
CA THR A 305 -4.44 -0.62 4.50
C THR A 305 -3.37 0.27 3.89
N ALA A 306 -3.18 1.48 4.42
CA ALA A 306 -2.07 2.34 4.04
C ALA A 306 -0.74 1.74 4.55
N LEU A 307 0.32 1.84 3.77
CA LEU A 307 1.64 1.28 4.10
C LEU A 307 2.67 2.41 4.13
N ALA A 308 3.50 2.44 5.17
CA ALA A 308 4.66 3.33 5.23
C ALA A 308 5.94 2.52 5.00
N LEU A 309 6.75 2.94 4.03
CA LEU A 309 8.05 2.34 3.76
C LEU A 309 9.16 3.38 4.00
N ALA A 310 10.01 3.13 4.98
CA ALA A 310 11.21 3.92 5.25
C ALA A 310 12.21 3.76 4.11
N VAL A 311 12.52 4.87 3.45
CA VAL A 311 13.48 4.93 2.36
C VAL A 311 14.31 6.20 2.57
N PRO A 312 15.65 6.17 2.42
CA PRO A 312 16.49 7.33 2.66
C PRO A 312 16.13 8.51 1.74
N LYS A 313 16.64 9.70 2.06
CA LYS A 313 16.56 10.84 1.14
C LYS A 313 17.27 10.52 -0.16
N GLY A 314 16.66 10.85 -1.29
CA GLY A 314 17.19 10.49 -2.59
C GLY A 314 16.18 10.65 -3.72
N ARG A 315 16.65 10.40 -4.94
CA ARG A 315 15.80 10.41 -6.13
C ARG A 315 15.55 8.97 -6.57
N TYR A 316 14.28 8.62 -6.74
CA TYR A 316 13.85 7.26 -7.02
C TYR A 316 13.00 7.18 -8.28
N ILE A 317 13.14 6.07 -8.99
CA ILE A 317 12.24 5.61 -10.05
C ILE A 317 11.41 4.48 -9.44
N ILE A 318 10.12 4.69 -9.33
CA ILE A 318 9.18 3.71 -8.79
C ILE A 318 8.38 3.15 -9.95
N THR A 319 8.50 1.84 -10.18
CA THR A 319 7.70 1.11 -11.17
C THR A 319 6.56 0.41 -10.46
N LEU A 320 5.32 0.66 -10.87
CA LEU A 320 4.13 -0.05 -10.44
C LEU A 320 3.69 -1.01 -11.55
N VAL A 321 3.61 -2.30 -11.23
CA VAL A 321 3.07 -3.35 -12.09
C VAL A 321 1.75 -3.83 -11.51
N THR A 322 0.67 -3.66 -12.27
CA THR A 322 -0.65 -4.23 -12.00
C THR A 322 -0.97 -5.32 -13.04
N PRO A 323 -2.06 -6.10 -12.88
CA PRO A 323 -2.49 -7.02 -13.92
C PRO A 323 -2.79 -6.36 -15.28
N LEU A 324 -3.09 -5.05 -15.27
CA LEU A 324 -3.59 -4.31 -16.43
C LEU A 324 -2.53 -3.41 -17.08
N ALA A 325 -1.56 -2.89 -16.31
CA ALA A 325 -0.58 -1.94 -16.81
C ALA A 325 0.71 -1.94 -16.00
N THR A 326 1.78 -1.47 -16.64
CA THR A 326 2.99 -1.02 -15.96
C THR A 326 3.08 0.49 -16.05
N SER A 327 3.39 1.13 -14.93
CA SER A 327 3.53 2.58 -14.84
C SER A 327 4.74 2.95 -13.99
N GLN A 328 5.27 4.15 -14.16
CA GLN A 328 6.43 4.66 -13.46
C GLN A 328 6.19 6.06 -12.94
N ALA A 329 6.71 6.32 -11.75
CA ALA A 329 6.81 7.64 -11.16
C ALA A 329 8.29 7.93 -10.86
N THR A 330 8.73 9.16 -11.14
CA THR A 330 10.02 9.65 -10.65
C THR A 330 9.78 10.60 -9.50
N ILE A 331 10.32 10.28 -8.33
CA ILE A 331 10.13 11.07 -7.11
C ILE A 331 11.48 11.55 -6.58
N THR A 332 11.47 12.69 -5.90
CA THR A 332 12.61 13.16 -5.10
C THR A 332 12.13 13.26 -3.66
N LEU A 333 12.78 12.50 -2.78
CA LEU A 333 12.46 12.42 -1.37
C LEU A 333 13.50 13.23 -0.58
N GLU A 334 13.04 14.27 0.10
CA GLU A 334 13.85 15.12 0.96
C GLU A 334 13.94 14.59 2.39
N GLN A 335 14.87 15.13 3.17
CA GLN A 335 15.00 14.77 4.58
C GLN A 335 13.78 15.24 5.38
N ASN A 336 13.31 14.41 6.31
CA ASN A 336 12.09 14.55 7.11
C ASN A 336 10.80 14.58 6.28
N GLN A 337 10.82 14.06 5.04
CA GLN A 337 9.67 14.04 4.16
C GLN A 337 8.94 12.69 4.20
N HIS A 338 7.63 12.75 4.41
CA HIS A 338 6.72 11.62 4.22
C HIS A 338 5.94 11.86 2.93
N PHE A 339 6.35 11.19 1.86
CA PHE A 339 5.80 11.43 0.53
C PHE A 339 4.68 10.44 0.22
N VAL A 340 3.46 10.94 0.02
CA VAL A 340 2.31 10.12 -0.38
C VAL A 340 2.40 9.81 -1.86
N LEU A 341 2.49 8.52 -2.17
CA LEU A 341 2.62 8.00 -3.51
C LEU A 341 1.24 7.85 -4.16
N GLY A 342 0.73 8.97 -4.69
CA GLY A 342 -0.57 9.01 -5.33
C GLY A 342 -0.57 8.38 -6.72
N SER A 343 -1.67 7.74 -7.10
CA SER A 343 -1.91 7.22 -8.46
C SER A 343 -1.70 8.27 -9.56
N SER A 344 -1.83 9.56 -9.20
CA SER A 344 -1.64 10.66 -10.14
C SER A 344 -0.22 10.88 -10.63
N GLN A 345 0.78 10.40 -9.86
CA GLN A 345 2.21 10.56 -10.12
C GLN A 345 2.76 9.51 -11.09
N PHE A 346 2.01 8.43 -11.30
CA PHE A 346 2.39 7.35 -12.20
C PHE A 346 1.99 7.68 -13.64
N LEU A 347 2.96 7.52 -14.53
CA LEU A 347 2.80 7.58 -15.97
C LEU A 347 2.93 6.16 -16.53
N GLY A 348 2.01 5.73 -17.39
CA GLY A 348 2.13 4.44 -18.07
C GLY A 348 3.47 4.33 -18.81
N VAL A 349 4.17 3.23 -18.63
CA VAL A 349 5.44 2.93 -19.33
C VAL A 349 5.28 1.61 -20.06
N PRO A 350 5.75 1.54 -21.32
CA PRO A 350 5.74 0.30 -22.06
C PRO A 350 6.65 -0.75 -21.39
N LEU A 351 6.20 -2.01 -21.39
CA LEU A 351 7.00 -3.15 -20.95
C LEU A 351 8.18 -3.34 -21.92
N ALA A 352 9.41 -3.39 -21.42
CA ALA A 352 10.59 -3.64 -22.24
C ALA A 352 10.58 -5.08 -22.80
N GLN A 353 10.97 -5.25 -24.06
CA GLN A 353 11.05 -6.55 -24.72
C GLN A 353 12.14 -7.44 -24.10
N GLY A 354 11.77 -8.67 -23.76
CA GLY A 354 12.70 -9.79 -23.56
C GLY A 354 12.24 -10.98 -24.40
N ARG A 355 13.17 -11.70 -25.03
CA ARG A 355 12.83 -13.01 -25.62
C ARG A 355 12.62 -14.00 -24.47
N PRO A 356 11.43 -14.60 -24.31
CA PRO A 356 11.27 -15.70 -23.36
C PRO A 356 12.17 -16.88 -23.76
N ARG A 357 12.75 -17.56 -22.78
CA ARG A 357 13.28 -18.92 -22.96
C ARG A 357 12.19 -19.90 -22.53
N GLY A 358 11.81 -20.83 -23.40
CA GLY A 358 10.83 -21.89 -23.12
C GLY A 358 9.45 -21.67 -23.77
N ASP A 359 8.53 -22.61 -23.52
CA ASP A 359 7.17 -22.68 -24.12
C ASP A 359 6.16 -21.71 -23.49
N ALA A 360 6.63 -20.55 -23.01
CA ALA A 360 5.73 -19.51 -22.56
C ALA A 360 5.09 -18.85 -23.78
N GLU A 361 3.79 -19.08 -24.00
CA GLU A 361 2.96 -18.33 -24.95
C GLU A 361 3.20 -16.83 -24.71
N PRO A 362 3.76 -16.09 -25.69
CA PRO A 362 3.93 -14.66 -25.55
C PRO A 362 2.57 -14.02 -25.32
N ARG A 363 2.42 -13.25 -24.24
CA ARG A 363 1.33 -12.27 -24.20
C ARG A 363 1.47 -11.36 -25.43
N GLU A 364 0.36 -11.12 -26.13
CA GLU A 364 0.34 -10.26 -27.32
C GLU A 364 1.13 -8.97 -27.06
N VAL A 365 2.19 -8.80 -27.84
CA VAL A 365 3.14 -7.70 -27.73
C VAL A 365 2.56 -6.50 -28.45
N PHE A 366 2.35 -5.39 -27.73
CA PHE A 366 2.19 -4.09 -28.37
C PHE A 366 3.57 -3.64 -28.89
N GLU A 367 3.69 -3.42 -30.20
CA GLU A 367 4.90 -2.90 -30.84
C GLU A 367 5.38 -1.61 -30.16
N GLU A 368 6.68 -1.47 -29.99
CA GLU A 368 7.30 -0.24 -29.50
C GLU A 368 7.09 0.87 -30.54
N ILE A 369 6.19 1.80 -30.24
CA ILE A 369 5.86 2.93 -31.12
C ILE A 369 7.01 3.93 -31.09
N THR A 370 7.97 3.75 -31.99
CA THR A 370 9.10 4.66 -32.18
C THR A 370 8.76 5.81 -33.12
N GLU A 371 7.80 5.59 -34.03
CA GLU A 371 7.36 6.58 -35.00
C GLU A 371 5.99 7.14 -34.62
N TRP A 372 5.96 8.45 -34.36
CA TRP A 372 4.74 9.21 -34.15
C TRP A 372 4.55 10.17 -35.31
N THR A 373 3.44 10.03 -36.01
CA THR A 373 3.08 10.99 -37.06
C THR A 373 2.62 12.29 -36.39
N PRO A 374 3.31 13.43 -36.61
CA PRO A 374 2.99 14.66 -35.88
C PRO A 374 1.56 15.14 -36.14
N ILE A 375 1.13 15.06 -37.41
CA ILE A 375 -0.20 15.48 -37.84
C ILE A 375 -0.70 14.51 -38.91
N VAL A 376 -1.89 13.97 -38.70
CA VAL A 376 -2.66 13.20 -39.65
C VAL A 376 -3.91 14.00 -40.01
N VAL A 377 -4.16 14.20 -41.30
CA VAL A 377 -5.41 14.81 -41.80
C VAL A 377 -6.07 13.84 -42.76
N GLY A 378 -7.33 13.47 -42.53
CA GLY A 378 -8.03 12.53 -43.40
C GLY A 378 -9.47 12.94 -43.67
N ILE A 379 -10.05 12.42 -44.75
CA ILE A 379 -11.49 12.58 -45.01
C ILE A 379 -12.26 11.44 -44.33
N VAL A 380 -11.74 10.23 -44.49
CA VAL A 380 -12.19 8.97 -43.90
C VAL A 380 -10.95 8.13 -43.54
N PRO A 381 -11.05 7.09 -42.69
CA PRO A 381 -9.90 6.27 -42.28
C PRO A 381 -9.03 5.72 -43.42
N SER A 382 -9.62 5.44 -44.58
CA SER A 382 -8.90 4.93 -45.75
C SER A 382 -8.27 6.02 -46.63
N LEU A 383 -8.45 7.30 -46.30
CA LEU A 383 -7.99 8.44 -47.09
C LEU A 383 -7.42 9.51 -46.14
N THR A 384 -6.15 9.35 -45.78
CA THR A 384 -5.38 10.19 -44.87
C THR A 384 -4.13 10.78 -45.55
N ILE A 385 -3.61 11.87 -44.97
CA ILE A 385 -2.34 12.51 -45.30
C ILE A 385 -1.52 12.57 -44.00
N PRO A 386 -0.30 12.00 -43.96
CA PRO A 386 0.36 11.26 -45.05
C PRO A 386 -0.38 9.96 -45.42
N MET A 387 -0.23 9.51 -46.67
CA MET A 387 -0.74 8.21 -47.15
C MET A 387 0.20 7.06 -46.74
N GLU A 388 0.61 7.07 -45.47
CA GLU A 388 1.52 6.10 -44.86
C GLU A 388 0.87 5.52 -43.60
N ASP A 389 1.62 4.78 -42.78
CA ASP A 389 1.13 4.32 -41.49
C ASP A 389 0.78 5.53 -40.60
N THR A 390 -0.48 5.57 -40.18
CA THR A 390 -1.04 6.63 -39.35
C THR A 390 -1.56 6.08 -38.03
N ASP A 391 -1.20 4.85 -37.66
CA ASP A 391 -1.64 4.19 -36.44
C ASP A 391 -1.28 5.01 -35.20
N ASN A 392 -0.16 5.71 -35.20
CA ASN A 392 0.32 6.48 -34.05
C ASN A 392 0.42 7.96 -34.41
N ALA A 393 -0.40 8.80 -33.79
CA ALA A 393 -0.44 10.23 -34.13
C ALA A 393 -0.47 11.13 -32.88
N ASN A 394 0.21 12.27 -32.96
CA ASN A 394 0.07 13.32 -31.95
C ASN A 394 -1.21 14.13 -32.17
N ILE A 395 -1.47 14.47 -33.44
CA ILE A 395 -2.66 15.18 -33.87
C ILE A 395 -3.30 14.39 -35.01
N SER A 396 -4.58 14.05 -34.88
CA SER A 396 -5.36 13.37 -35.93
C SER A 396 -6.66 14.11 -36.19
N LEU A 397 -6.83 14.65 -37.39
CA LEU A 397 -7.98 15.47 -37.80
C LEU A 397 -8.70 14.77 -38.96
N GLY A 398 -9.86 14.19 -38.68
CA GLY A 398 -10.75 13.61 -39.68
C GLY A 398 -11.81 14.60 -40.13
N PHE A 399 -12.11 14.69 -41.43
CA PHE A 399 -13.27 15.45 -41.89
C PHE A 399 -14.54 14.71 -41.47
N PHE A 400 -14.79 13.50 -41.97
CA PHE A 400 -15.94 12.71 -41.51
C PHE A 400 -15.60 11.83 -40.32
N ALA A 401 -14.49 11.08 -40.38
CA ALA A 401 -14.08 10.18 -39.31
C ALA A 401 -12.56 10.09 -39.19
N ALA A 402 -12.09 9.85 -37.97
CA ALA A 402 -10.69 9.61 -37.66
C ALA A 402 -10.53 8.23 -37.02
N LYS A 403 -9.51 7.48 -37.43
CA LYS A 403 -9.16 6.19 -36.86
C LYS A 403 -7.64 6.13 -36.67
N ASN A 404 -7.20 5.77 -35.48
CA ASN A 404 -5.80 5.57 -35.14
C ASN A 404 -5.69 4.42 -34.14
N ARG A 405 -4.49 3.85 -33.99
CA ARG A 405 -4.20 2.85 -32.96
C ARG A 405 -3.90 3.52 -31.62
N ASN A 406 -3.09 4.58 -31.64
CA ASN A 406 -2.66 5.32 -30.46
C ASN A 406 -2.65 6.84 -30.74
N ILE A 407 -3.12 7.63 -29.77
CA ILE A 407 -3.10 9.10 -29.85
C ILE A 407 -2.37 9.70 -28.66
N ARG A 408 -1.46 10.64 -28.92
CA ARG A 408 -0.79 11.46 -27.89
C ARG A 408 -0.93 12.95 -28.20
N GLY A 409 -2.10 13.51 -27.87
CA GLY A 409 -2.40 14.91 -28.11
C GLY A 409 -3.87 15.12 -28.42
N VAL A 410 -4.22 15.28 -29.69
CA VAL A 410 -5.58 15.64 -30.11
C VAL A 410 -6.06 14.70 -31.20
N GLN A 411 -7.24 14.12 -31.04
CA GLN A 411 -7.97 13.47 -32.13
C GLN A 411 -9.33 14.13 -32.28
N ALA A 412 -9.65 14.63 -33.48
CA ALA A 412 -10.90 15.30 -33.75
C ALA A 412 -11.51 14.86 -35.08
N SER A 413 -12.84 14.77 -35.15
CA SER A 413 -13.54 14.61 -36.43
C SER A 413 -14.98 15.16 -36.40
N ILE A 414 -15.66 15.27 -37.55
CA ILE A 414 -17.06 15.71 -37.56
C ILE A 414 -17.97 14.60 -37.00
N LEU A 415 -17.94 13.37 -37.54
CA LEU A 415 -18.90 12.34 -37.15
C LEU A 415 -18.37 11.46 -36.02
N GLY A 416 -17.18 10.90 -36.17
CA GLY A 416 -16.68 9.99 -35.14
C GLY A 416 -15.19 9.65 -35.17
N ALA A 417 -14.66 9.45 -33.97
CA ALA A 417 -13.26 9.20 -33.71
C ALA A 417 -13.09 7.84 -33.03
N TYR A 418 -12.23 6.98 -33.59
CA TYR A 418 -11.94 5.65 -33.07
C TYR A 418 -10.45 5.51 -32.73
N THR A 419 -10.15 5.02 -31.53
CA THR A 419 -8.79 4.70 -31.10
C THR A 419 -8.73 3.25 -30.63
N GLU A 420 -7.84 2.43 -31.19
CA GLU A 420 -7.79 0.99 -30.86
C GLU A 420 -7.20 0.71 -29.47
N ASN A 421 -6.10 1.36 -29.10
CA ASN A 421 -5.35 1.02 -27.88
C ASN A 421 -5.45 2.09 -26.80
N TYR A 422 -4.90 3.29 -27.03
CA TYR A 422 -4.98 4.35 -26.02
C TYR A 422 -4.97 5.75 -26.59
N ILE A 423 -5.60 6.65 -25.84
CA ILE A 423 -5.50 8.10 -26.07
C ILE A 423 -5.00 8.81 -24.81
N GLN A 424 -3.91 9.56 -24.97
CA GLN A 424 -3.41 10.51 -23.98
C GLN A 424 -3.63 11.92 -24.51
N GLY A 425 -4.66 12.61 -24.03
CA GLY A 425 -5.01 13.97 -24.46
C GLY A 425 -6.50 14.16 -24.69
N VAL A 426 -6.87 14.84 -25.77
CA VAL A 426 -8.26 15.25 -26.06
C VAL A 426 -8.81 14.51 -27.27
N GLN A 427 -9.98 13.90 -27.12
CA GLN A 427 -10.75 13.30 -28.21
C GLN A 427 -12.05 14.06 -28.42
N GLY A 428 -12.35 14.45 -29.66
CA GLY A 428 -13.53 15.23 -30.01
C GLY A 428 -14.26 14.71 -31.25
N SER A 429 -15.58 14.58 -31.17
CA SER A 429 -16.41 14.42 -32.38
C SER A 429 -17.83 14.94 -32.14
N LEU A 430 -18.66 15.05 -33.19
CA LEU A 430 -20.06 15.39 -32.96
C LEU A 430 -20.86 14.19 -32.46
N LEU A 431 -20.68 12.99 -33.02
CA LEU A 431 -21.55 11.85 -32.73
C LEU A 431 -20.89 10.84 -31.79
N PHE A 432 -19.78 10.20 -32.18
CA PHE A 432 -19.22 9.10 -31.40
C PHE A 432 -17.71 9.15 -31.24
N ASN A 433 -17.26 9.01 -29.99
CA ASN A 433 -15.88 8.69 -29.67
C ASN A 433 -15.82 7.26 -29.12
N MET A 434 -14.94 6.44 -29.63
CA MET A 434 -14.84 5.03 -29.25
C MET A 434 -13.39 4.63 -29.04
N ASN A 435 -13.09 4.05 -27.88
CA ASN A 435 -11.77 3.54 -27.53
C ASN A 435 -11.82 2.04 -27.26
N GLY A 436 -10.98 1.29 -27.99
CA GLY A 436 -10.76 -0.13 -27.78
C GLY A 436 -10.02 -0.41 -26.48
N GLY A 437 -9.03 0.41 -26.10
CA GLY A 437 -8.38 0.38 -24.79
C GLY A 437 -8.67 1.63 -23.95
N GLY A 438 -7.68 2.16 -23.23
CA GLY A 438 -7.86 3.17 -22.18
C GLY A 438 -7.72 4.62 -22.64
N PHE A 439 -8.08 5.57 -21.79
CA PHE A 439 -7.77 6.98 -22.03
C PHE A 439 -7.28 7.73 -20.79
N SER A 440 -6.42 8.72 -21.02
CA SER A 440 -5.99 9.69 -20.03
C SER A 440 -6.14 11.10 -20.60
N GLY A 441 -7.12 11.87 -20.11
CA GLY A 441 -7.40 13.23 -20.58
C GLY A 441 -8.89 13.54 -20.68
N ALA A 442 -9.35 14.03 -21.84
CA ALA A 442 -10.74 14.44 -22.03
C ALA A 442 -11.36 13.86 -23.30
N GLN A 443 -12.55 13.29 -23.22
CA GLN A 443 -13.38 12.93 -24.36
C GLN A 443 -14.63 13.79 -24.39
N LEU A 444 -14.89 14.44 -25.53
CA LEU A 444 -15.98 15.40 -25.73
C LEU A 444 -16.78 15.02 -26.98
N ASN A 445 -18.10 14.88 -26.87
CA ASN A 445 -18.99 14.81 -28.03
C ASN A 445 -20.43 15.24 -27.70
N ASN A 446 -21.33 15.20 -28.70
CA ASN A 446 -22.74 15.52 -28.49
C ASN A 446 -23.62 14.29 -28.27
N LEU A 447 -23.20 13.07 -28.63
CA LEU A 447 -24.00 11.87 -28.41
C LEU A 447 -23.30 10.83 -27.53
N VAL A 448 -22.32 10.08 -28.02
CA VAL A 448 -21.86 8.84 -27.36
C VAL A 448 -20.34 8.76 -27.19
N ASN A 449 -19.84 8.70 -25.95
CA ASN A 449 -18.47 8.25 -25.67
C ASN A 449 -18.49 6.79 -25.20
N ILE A 450 -17.57 5.97 -25.72
CA ILE A 450 -17.39 4.59 -25.26
C ILE A 450 -15.91 4.24 -25.06
N THR A 451 -15.61 3.57 -23.95
CA THR A 451 -14.29 3.00 -23.64
C THR A 451 -14.47 1.56 -23.17
N TYR A 452 -14.02 0.57 -23.93
CA TYR A 452 -14.34 -0.85 -23.67
C TYR A 452 -13.23 -1.64 -22.96
N GLY A 453 -11.97 -1.55 -23.39
CA GLY A 453 -10.93 -2.53 -23.01
C GLY A 453 -9.83 -2.02 -22.07
N GLY A 454 -9.82 -0.74 -21.69
CA GLY A 454 -8.79 -0.19 -20.78
C GLY A 454 -9.34 0.80 -19.76
N GLU A 455 -8.48 1.20 -18.83
CA GLU A 455 -8.81 2.16 -17.78
C GLU A 455 -9.00 3.58 -18.35
N ALA A 456 -9.91 4.32 -17.73
CA ALA A 456 -10.26 5.68 -18.11
C ALA A 456 -9.91 6.65 -16.98
N ARG A 457 -9.12 7.68 -17.28
CA ARG A 457 -8.74 8.72 -16.33
C ARG A 457 -8.94 10.11 -16.90
N GLY A 458 -9.77 10.91 -16.25
CA GLY A 458 -10.05 12.30 -16.61
C GLY A 458 -11.54 12.56 -16.84
N ALA A 459 -11.88 13.27 -17.92
CA ALA A 459 -13.24 13.71 -18.20
C ALA A 459 -13.85 13.00 -19.42
N GLN A 460 -15.01 12.38 -19.26
CA GLN A 460 -15.78 11.81 -20.36
C GLN A 460 -17.13 12.51 -20.41
N LEU A 461 -17.29 13.44 -21.36
CA LEU A 461 -18.45 14.32 -21.47
C LEU A 461 -19.19 14.12 -22.79
N SER A 462 -20.49 13.85 -22.72
CA SER A 462 -21.35 13.68 -23.89
C SER A 462 -22.72 14.32 -23.70
N GLY A 463 -23.39 14.63 -24.80
CA GLY A 463 -24.77 15.11 -24.75
C GLY A 463 -25.80 14.00 -24.50
N PHE A 464 -25.46 12.73 -24.72
CA PHE A 464 -26.41 11.62 -24.54
C PHE A 464 -25.89 10.51 -23.64
N LEU A 465 -24.87 9.76 -24.04
CA LEU A 465 -24.40 8.56 -23.35
C LEU A 465 -22.88 8.54 -23.13
N ASN A 466 -22.45 8.12 -21.95
CA ASN A 466 -21.07 7.70 -21.70
C ASN A 466 -21.04 6.26 -21.19
N PHE A 467 -20.08 5.46 -21.68
CA PHE A 467 -19.84 4.10 -21.21
C PHE A 467 -18.36 3.87 -20.92
N ALA A 468 -18.08 3.32 -19.74
CA ALA A 468 -16.76 2.85 -19.33
C ALA A 468 -16.83 1.38 -18.89
N GLY A 469 -16.15 0.52 -19.63
CA GLY A 469 -16.12 -0.94 -19.42
C GLY A 469 -15.25 -1.40 -18.24
N ASN A 470 -14.25 -0.59 -17.86
CA ASN A 470 -13.27 -0.90 -16.82
C ASN A 470 -13.20 0.22 -15.77
N ARG A 471 -12.12 0.25 -14.98
CA ARG A 471 -11.88 1.27 -13.95
C ARG A 471 -11.95 2.68 -14.55
N PHE A 472 -12.69 3.56 -13.90
CA PHE A 472 -12.83 4.97 -14.29
C PHE A 472 -12.46 5.89 -13.11
N GLN A 473 -11.57 6.85 -13.33
CA GLN A 473 -11.18 7.86 -12.35
C GLN A 473 -11.37 9.27 -12.90
N GLY A 474 -12.30 10.04 -12.33
CA GLY A 474 -12.52 11.44 -12.69
C GLY A 474 -13.99 11.83 -12.84
N ILE A 475 -14.33 12.53 -13.93
CA ILE A 475 -15.67 13.08 -14.18
C ILE A 475 -16.32 12.38 -15.38
N GLN A 476 -17.49 11.79 -15.19
CA GLN A 476 -18.31 11.23 -16.27
C GLN A 476 -19.64 11.96 -16.34
N GLY A 477 -19.85 12.74 -17.40
CA GLY A 477 -20.96 13.70 -17.53
C GLY A 477 -21.77 13.47 -18.80
N ALA A 478 -23.06 13.15 -18.69
CA ALA A 478 -23.94 12.89 -19.82
C ALA A 478 -25.25 13.69 -19.74
N GLY A 479 -25.83 14.04 -20.88
CA GLY A 479 -27.18 14.60 -20.89
C GLY A 479 -28.27 13.57 -20.53
N PHE A 480 -28.06 12.28 -20.84
CA PHE A 480 -29.06 11.23 -20.59
C PHE A 480 -28.54 10.10 -19.70
N LEU A 481 -27.50 9.37 -20.10
CA LEU A 481 -27.06 8.13 -19.43
C LEU A 481 -25.55 8.06 -19.22
N ASN A 482 -25.11 7.77 -18.01
CA ASN A 482 -23.75 7.26 -17.75
C ASN A 482 -23.79 5.79 -17.32
N VAL A 483 -22.86 4.99 -17.82
CA VAL A 483 -22.65 3.60 -17.41
C VAL A 483 -21.18 3.37 -17.07
N SER A 484 -20.93 2.79 -15.91
CA SER A 484 -19.61 2.31 -15.48
C SER A 484 -19.72 0.88 -14.96
N THR A 485 -19.01 -0.06 -15.59
CA THR A 485 -19.08 -1.47 -15.19
C THR A 485 -17.98 -1.90 -14.22
N GLY A 486 -16.82 -1.27 -14.29
CA GLY A 486 -15.72 -1.45 -13.33
C GLY A 486 -15.78 -0.51 -12.13
N PRO A 487 -14.74 -0.50 -11.28
CA PRO A 487 -14.61 0.45 -10.18
C PRO A 487 -14.64 1.91 -10.66
N PHE A 488 -15.44 2.75 -10.01
CA PHE A 488 -15.58 4.16 -10.37
C PHE A 488 -15.13 5.04 -9.19
N ASN A 489 -14.18 5.94 -9.43
CA ASN A 489 -13.73 6.93 -8.44
C ASN A 489 -13.91 8.35 -8.98
N GLY A 490 -14.79 9.15 -8.36
CA GLY A 490 -14.99 10.56 -8.71
C GLY A 490 -16.46 10.99 -8.81
N PHE A 491 -16.81 11.73 -9.87
CA PHE A 491 -18.13 12.36 -10.04
C PHE A 491 -18.83 11.87 -11.32
N GLN A 492 -19.94 11.16 -11.16
CA GLN A 492 -20.79 10.69 -12.25
C GLN A 492 -22.09 11.51 -12.27
N ALA A 493 -22.35 12.24 -13.35
CA ALA A 493 -23.55 13.09 -13.46
C ALA A 493 -24.29 12.93 -14.78
N ALA A 494 -25.59 12.65 -14.69
CA ALA A 494 -26.47 12.50 -15.84
C ALA A 494 -27.76 13.31 -15.70
N GLY A 495 -28.28 13.82 -16.82
CA GLY A 495 -29.60 14.46 -16.82
C GLY A 495 -30.74 13.48 -16.48
N PHE A 496 -30.60 12.18 -16.78
CA PHE A 496 -31.66 11.20 -16.56
C PHE A 496 -31.22 10.02 -15.67
N ILE A 497 -30.25 9.21 -16.10
CA ILE A 497 -29.87 7.97 -15.43
C ILE A 497 -28.34 7.85 -15.25
N ASN A 498 -27.90 7.39 -14.09
CA ASN A 498 -26.56 6.85 -13.88
C ASN A 498 -26.64 5.37 -13.48
N ILE A 499 -25.73 4.54 -14.02
CA ILE A 499 -25.60 3.13 -13.68
C ILE A 499 -24.14 2.81 -13.34
N ALA A 500 -23.90 2.27 -12.15
CA ALA A 500 -22.61 1.77 -11.71
C ALA A 500 -22.73 0.31 -11.23
N THR A 501 -22.24 -0.67 -11.99
CA THR A 501 -22.32 -2.08 -11.56
C THR A 501 -21.14 -2.50 -10.68
N GLY A 502 -19.99 -1.84 -10.84
CA GLY A 502 -18.84 -1.96 -9.93
C GLY A 502 -18.98 -1.07 -8.68
N PRO A 503 -17.99 -1.13 -7.77
CA PRO A 503 -17.95 -0.24 -6.61
C PRO A 503 -17.77 1.22 -7.04
N LEU A 504 -18.52 2.13 -6.41
CA LEU A 504 -18.45 3.57 -6.66
C LEU A 504 -17.96 4.31 -5.42
N ASP A 505 -16.81 4.96 -5.53
CA ASP A 505 -16.24 5.88 -4.55
C ASP A 505 -16.43 7.33 -5.02
N GLY A 506 -17.29 8.08 -4.35
CA GLY A 506 -17.56 9.49 -4.69
C GLY A 506 -19.03 9.82 -4.86
N VAL A 507 -19.38 10.54 -5.92
CA VAL A 507 -20.73 11.12 -6.10
C VAL A 507 -21.39 10.63 -7.38
N GLN A 508 -22.65 10.22 -7.26
CA GLN A 508 -23.51 9.82 -8.37
C GLN A 508 -24.78 10.71 -8.38
N ALA A 509 -24.89 11.61 -9.36
CA ALA A 509 -25.96 12.59 -9.44
C ALA A 509 -26.79 12.44 -10.73
N ALA A 510 -28.06 12.08 -10.64
CA ALA A 510 -28.95 11.92 -11.78
C ALA A 510 -30.21 12.76 -11.60
N GLY A 511 -30.74 13.33 -12.69
CA GLY A 511 -32.02 14.03 -12.63
C GLY A 511 -33.19 13.12 -12.23
N VAL A 512 -33.12 11.81 -12.55
CA VAL A 512 -34.21 10.87 -12.26
C VAL A 512 -33.75 9.65 -11.49
N ILE A 513 -32.85 8.82 -12.03
CA ILE A 513 -32.52 7.52 -11.43
C ILE A 513 -31.01 7.33 -11.28
N ASN A 514 -30.56 7.01 -10.08
CA ASN A 514 -29.23 6.44 -9.85
C ASN A 514 -29.36 4.96 -9.51
N ILE A 515 -28.58 4.11 -10.17
CA ILE A 515 -28.45 2.67 -9.88
C ILE A 515 -26.99 2.37 -9.58
N ALA A 516 -26.72 1.75 -8.45
CA ALA A 516 -25.40 1.28 -8.09
C ALA A 516 -25.45 -0.11 -7.43
N ASN A 517 -24.35 -0.86 -7.46
CA ASN A 517 -24.22 -2.02 -6.57
C ASN A 517 -23.77 -1.55 -5.18
N GLU A 518 -22.58 -0.98 -5.09
CA GLU A 518 -21.96 -0.50 -3.86
C GLU A 518 -21.56 0.97 -4.00
N VAL A 519 -21.88 1.78 -2.98
CA VAL A 519 -21.56 3.20 -2.95
C VAL A 519 -20.86 3.59 -1.66
N HIS A 520 -19.70 4.21 -1.82
CA HIS A 520 -18.95 4.91 -0.78
C HIS A 520 -18.98 6.41 -1.08
N GLY A 521 -20.09 7.05 -0.70
CA GLY A 521 -20.26 8.48 -0.89
C GLY A 521 -21.72 8.90 -1.06
N VAL A 522 -22.01 9.77 -2.03
CA VAL A 522 -23.31 10.43 -2.16
C VAL A 522 -24.03 9.98 -3.43
N GLN A 523 -25.28 9.53 -3.29
CA GLN A 523 -26.21 9.43 -4.41
C GLN A 523 -27.23 10.57 -4.33
N ALA A 524 -27.50 11.24 -5.45
CA ALA A 524 -28.47 12.34 -5.53
C ALA A 524 -29.35 12.21 -6.77
N GLY A 525 -30.66 12.04 -6.59
CA GLY A 525 -31.63 11.91 -7.68
C GLY A 525 -33.04 11.68 -7.18
N ILE A 526 -34.05 11.67 -8.06
CA ILE A 526 -35.43 11.42 -7.64
C ILE A 526 -35.56 10.01 -7.04
N VAL A 527 -34.96 9.02 -7.70
CA VAL A 527 -34.89 7.63 -7.27
C VAL A 527 -33.43 7.20 -7.16
N ASN A 528 -33.03 6.72 -6.00
CA ASN A 528 -31.72 6.11 -5.78
C ASN A 528 -31.90 4.63 -5.43
N ILE A 529 -31.19 3.76 -6.13
CA ILE A 529 -31.21 2.32 -5.94
C ILE A 529 -29.78 1.85 -5.71
N ALA A 530 -29.53 1.17 -4.60
CA ALA A 530 -28.26 0.50 -4.35
C ALA A 530 -28.44 -0.79 -3.56
N ARG A 531 -27.51 -1.75 -3.71
CA ARG A 531 -27.43 -2.87 -2.77
C ARG A 531 -26.93 -2.34 -1.42
N ASN A 532 -25.79 -1.66 -1.44
CA ASN A 532 -25.20 -1.04 -0.26
C ASN A 532 -24.78 0.40 -0.54
N ASN A 533 -25.00 1.29 0.42
CA ASN A 533 -24.49 2.65 0.40
C ASN A 533 -24.07 3.05 1.81
N THR A 534 -22.77 3.26 1.99
CA THR A 534 -22.14 3.60 3.28
C THR A 534 -22.15 5.11 3.58
N GLY A 535 -22.49 5.94 2.60
CA GLY A 535 -22.60 7.38 2.75
C GLY A 535 -24.05 7.84 2.85
N VAL A 536 -24.47 8.73 1.95
CA VAL A 536 -25.79 9.38 1.98
C VAL A 536 -26.52 9.18 0.66
N SER A 537 -27.82 8.95 0.74
CA SER A 537 -28.72 8.88 -0.42
C SER A 537 -29.76 9.99 -0.33
N LEU A 538 -29.64 10.98 -1.21
CA LEU A 538 -30.50 12.16 -1.29
C LEU A 538 -31.48 11.98 -2.44
N GLY A 539 -32.72 11.65 -2.12
CA GLY A 539 -33.75 11.48 -3.13
C GLY A 539 -35.14 11.35 -2.55
N LEU A 540 -36.15 11.47 -3.42
CA LEU A 540 -37.54 11.24 -3.03
C LEU A 540 -37.78 9.77 -2.73
N PHE A 541 -37.17 8.84 -3.46
CA PHE A 541 -37.30 7.42 -3.20
C PHE A 541 -35.92 6.77 -3.12
N ASN A 542 -35.56 6.21 -1.97
CA ASN A 542 -34.25 5.61 -1.74
C ASN A 542 -34.40 4.12 -1.39
N PHE A 543 -34.05 3.26 -2.33
CA PHE A 543 -34.11 1.81 -2.18
C PHE A 543 -32.69 1.27 -1.95
N ILE A 544 -32.26 1.26 -0.69
CA ILE A 544 -30.95 0.75 -0.28
C ILE A 544 -31.16 -0.58 0.46
N LEU A 545 -30.79 -1.70 -0.17
CA LEU A 545 -31.14 -3.04 0.33
C LEU A 545 -30.50 -3.38 1.68
N GLU A 546 -29.22 -3.04 1.86
CA GLU A 546 -28.46 -3.25 3.09
C GLU A 546 -28.51 -2.03 4.04
N GLY A 547 -29.38 -1.07 3.74
CA GLY A 547 -29.63 0.12 4.56
C GLY A 547 -30.97 0.04 5.29
N VAL A 548 -31.67 1.18 5.33
CA VAL A 548 -33.03 1.27 5.86
C VAL A 548 -34.01 1.09 4.70
N LEU A 549 -34.77 0.00 4.74
CA LEU A 549 -35.86 -0.30 3.81
C LEU A 549 -37.01 -0.92 4.58
N ASP A 550 -37.88 -0.07 5.13
CA ASP A 550 -38.92 -0.46 6.09
C ASP A 550 -40.31 0.04 5.66
N PRO A 551 -41.04 -0.74 4.84
CA PRO A 551 -42.45 -0.51 4.58
C PRO A 551 -43.30 -1.04 5.75
N ALA A 552 -44.15 -0.19 6.33
CA ALA A 552 -44.96 -0.54 7.50
C ALA A 552 -46.43 -0.10 7.35
N VAL A 553 -47.31 -0.84 8.00
CA VAL A 553 -48.73 -0.49 8.17
C VAL A 553 -49.06 -0.68 9.64
N TYR A 554 -49.58 0.34 10.31
CA TYR A 554 -49.83 0.29 11.75
C TYR A 554 -51.02 1.15 12.19
N LEU A 555 -51.52 0.88 13.39
CA LEU A 555 -52.52 1.70 14.07
C LEU A 555 -51.84 2.45 15.22
N ASP A 556 -52.13 3.74 15.39
CA ASP A 556 -51.64 4.50 16.54
C ASP A 556 -52.62 4.42 17.73
N THR A 557 -52.20 4.97 18.87
CA THR A 557 -53.00 4.99 20.10
C THR A 557 -54.29 5.80 20.00
N ASN A 558 -54.42 6.64 18.98
CA ASN A 558 -55.60 7.46 18.71
C ASN A 558 -56.57 6.74 17.74
N GLY A 559 -56.22 5.55 17.25
CA GLY A 559 -57.03 4.80 16.30
C GLY A 559 -56.84 5.25 14.85
N ASN A 560 -55.80 6.03 14.54
CA ASN A 560 -55.48 6.34 13.15
C ASN A 560 -54.78 5.16 12.50
N PHE A 561 -55.15 4.87 11.25
CA PHE A 561 -54.48 3.93 10.39
C PHE A 561 -53.38 4.61 9.59
N TRP A 562 -52.16 4.08 9.65
CA TRP A 562 -50.99 4.63 8.98
C TRP A 562 -50.41 3.64 7.98
N VAL A 563 -50.04 4.16 6.81
CA VAL A 563 -49.17 3.50 5.83
C VAL A 563 -47.87 4.28 5.77
N GLN A 564 -46.74 3.59 5.93
CA GLN A 564 -45.41 4.17 5.98
C GLN A 564 -44.48 3.50 4.95
N TYR A 565 -43.61 4.31 4.36
CA TYR A 565 -42.41 3.85 3.70
C TYR A 565 -41.20 4.62 4.25
N GLN A 566 -40.20 3.90 4.72
CA GLN A 566 -38.93 4.47 5.14
C GLN A 566 -37.79 3.87 4.31
N GLY A 567 -37.02 4.74 3.66
CA GLY A 567 -36.01 4.33 2.69
C GLY A 567 -34.74 5.18 2.76
N GLY A 568 -33.57 4.56 2.79
CA GLY A 568 -32.27 5.23 2.72
C GLY A 568 -31.14 4.45 3.36
N THR A 569 -30.09 5.17 3.76
CA THR A 569 -28.91 4.63 4.45
C THR A 569 -29.12 4.61 5.96
N ASN A 570 -28.24 3.93 6.70
CA ASN A 570 -28.26 3.96 8.17
C ASN A 570 -27.95 5.34 8.76
N LEU A 571 -27.30 6.22 7.99
CA LEU A 571 -26.97 7.59 8.39
C LEU A 571 -28.06 8.60 8.04
N PHE A 572 -28.77 8.36 6.94
CA PHE A 572 -29.77 9.26 6.39
C PHE A 572 -30.83 8.48 5.63
N TYR A 573 -32.09 8.65 6.03
CA TYR A 573 -33.25 8.03 5.41
C TYR A 573 -34.41 9.03 5.29
N THR A 574 -35.32 8.77 4.36
CA THR A 574 -36.55 9.54 4.18
C THR A 574 -37.74 8.68 4.58
N THR A 575 -38.67 9.27 5.33
CA THR A 575 -39.91 8.61 5.76
C THR A 575 -41.11 9.30 5.12
N TYR A 576 -41.94 8.52 4.45
CA TYR A 576 -43.26 8.91 3.95
C TYR A 576 -44.31 8.24 4.80
N GLN A 577 -45.29 9.00 5.29
CA GLN A 577 -46.41 8.51 6.07
C GLN A 577 -47.71 9.08 5.52
N MET A 578 -48.73 8.24 5.40
CA MET A 578 -50.10 8.63 5.08
C MET A 578 -51.02 8.05 6.16
N GLY A 579 -51.81 8.92 6.78
CA GLY A 579 -52.70 8.57 7.88
C GLY A 579 -54.18 8.74 7.52
N TYR A 580 -55.03 7.86 8.03
CA TYR A 580 -56.49 7.97 7.98
C TYR A 580 -57.07 7.78 9.38
N ASP A 581 -57.87 8.74 9.84
CA ASP A 581 -58.58 8.64 11.10
C ASP A 581 -59.77 7.68 10.97
N MET A 582 -59.69 6.52 11.62
CA MET A 582 -60.76 5.51 11.56
C MET A 582 -62.00 5.89 12.38
N ASN A 583 -61.89 6.89 13.26
CA ASN A 583 -62.99 7.41 14.05
C ASN A 583 -63.67 8.63 13.40
N TRP A 584 -63.17 9.07 12.24
CA TRP A 584 -63.73 10.20 11.50
C TRP A 584 -65.17 9.91 11.07
N THR A 585 -66.09 10.79 11.47
CA THR A 585 -67.50 10.72 11.08
C THR A 585 -67.87 11.95 10.24
N PRO A 586 -68.32 11.78 8.98
CA PRO A 586 -68.73 12.92 8.16
C PRO A 586 -69.89 13.66 8.83
N GLY A 587 -69.67 14.94 9.19
CA GLY A 587 -70.69 15.83 9.74
C GLY A 587 -70.50 16.31 11.19
N LYS A 588 -69.55 15.75 11.96
CA LYS A 588 -69.20 16.26 13.31
C LYS A 588 -67.98 17.18 13.34
N ASP A 589 -67.04 17.00 12.41
CA ASP A 589 -65.74 17.70 12.42
C ASP A 589 -65.56 18.72 11.28
N ALA A 590 -66.63 19.05 10.55
CA ALA A 590 -66.62 19.99 9.43
C ALA A 590 -66.27 21.45 9.81
N ASP A 591 -66.27 21.79 11.11
CA ASP A 591 -66.01 23.14 11.60
C ASP A 591 -64.52 23.43 11.89
N SER A 592 -63.60 22.51 11.56
CA SER A 592 -62.17 22.66 11.87
C SER A 592 -61.24 22.69 10.64
N PHE A 593 -61.73 23.17 9.49
CA PHE A 593 -60.89 23.61 8.39
C PHE A 593 -60.73 25.14 8.41
N PHE A 594 -59.64 25.62 9.00
CA PHE A 594 -59.06 26.93 8.65
C PHE A 594 -57.55 26.78 8.46
N LEU A 595 -57.18 26.89 7.17
CA LEU A 595 -55.90 27.20 6.50
C LEU A 595 -54.58 26.69 7.10
#